data_AF-A0A315XVH2-F1
#
_entry.id   AF-A0A315XVH2-F1
#
_cell.length_a   1.000
_cell.length_b   1.000
_cell.length_c   1.000
_cell.angle_alpha   90.00
_cell.angle_beta   90.00
_cell.angle_gamma   90.00
#
_symmetry.space_group_name_H-M   'P 1'
#
loop_
_entity.id
_entity.type
_entity.pdbx_description
1 polymer ?
#
loop_
_entity_poly.entity_id
_entity_poly.type
_entity_poly.pdbx_seq_one_letter_code
_entity_poly.pdbx_strand_id
1 'polypeptide(L)' 'MLQLINQPFDGQLGNILIDKLSEDKYKAFVIVSAFAKNSGVLRLKDSIKEFRDKSSKIQAFIGIDAHGTSY' A
#
# COMPACT_ATOMS: atom_id res chain seq x y z
N MET A 1 11.05 5.65 14.45
CA MET A 1 12.17 5.84 13.51
C MET A 1 11.61 5.75 12.09
N LEU A 2 11.99 6.68 11.21
CA LEU A 2 11.63 6.62 9.79
C LEU A 2 12.44 5.51 9.12
N GLN A 3 11.78 4.61 8.38
CA GLN A 3 12.43 3.51 7.68
C GLN A 3 12.35 3.77 6.17
N LEU A 4 13.49 3.81 5.50
CA LEU A 4 13.59 3.79 4.05
C LEU A 4 13.90 2.36 3.61
N ILE A 5 13.14 1.86 2.65
CA ILE A 5 13.31 0.50 2.11
C ILE A 5 13.73 0.63 0.65
N ASN A 6 14.90 0.07 0.32
CA ASN A 6 15.43 0.06 -1.04
C ASN A 6 15.45 -1.38 -1.56
N GLN A 7 14.87 -1.60 -2.74
CA GLN A 7 14.94 -2.89 -3.43
C GLN A 7 16.20 -3.00 -4.31
N PRO A 8 16.74 -4.22 -4.53
CA PRO A 8 16.22 -5.51 -4.06
C PRO A 8 16.54 -5.80 -2.59
N PHE A 9 15.74 -6.65 -1.98
CA PHE A 9 15.97 -7.23 -0.65
C PHE A 9 15.28 -8.60 -0.57
N ASP A 10 15.64 -9.41 0.42
CA ASP A 10 15.01 -10.71 0.65
C ASP A 10 13.56 -10.56 1.14
N GLY A 11 12.63 -11.18 0.41
CA GLY A 11 11.19 -11.12 0.71
C GLY A 11 10.42 -10.25 -0.27
N GLN A 12 9.25 -9.76 0.16
CA GLN A 12 8.31 -9.06 -0.72
C GLN A 12 7.78 -7.80 -0.03
N LEU A 13 7.90 -6.65 -0.71
CA LEU A 13 7.42 -5.35 -0.20
C LEU A 13 5.96 -5.39 0.25
N GLY A 14 5.11 -6.15 -0.46
CA GLY A 14 3.71 -6.32 -0.08
C GLY A 14 3.50 -6.88 1.33
N ASN A 15 4.32 -7.84 1.77
CA ASN A 15 4.22 -8.40 3.13
C ASN A 15 4.60 -7.35 4.18
N ILE A 16 5.67 -6.60 3.92
CA ILE A 16 6.10 -5.51 4.81
C ILE A 16 4.99 -4.46 4.94
N LEU A 17 4.33 -4.09 3.84
CA LEU A 17 3.23 -3.13 3.87
C LEU A 17 2.03 -3.66 4.68
N ILE A 18 1.68 -4.95 4.53
CA ILE A 18 0.61 -5.58 5.32
C ILE A 18 0.94 -5.52 6.81
N ASP A 19 2.15 -5.93 7.20
CA ASP A 19 2.58 -5.90 8.60
C ASP A 19 2.53 -4.47 9.16
N LYS A 20 3.02 -3.49 8.40
CA LYS A 20 3.00 -2.08 8.82
C LYS A 20 1.59 -1.53 8.98
N LEU A 21 0.66 -1.86 8.08
CA LEU A 21 -0.74 -1.45 8.17
C LEU A 21 -1.46 -2.05 9.37
N SER A 22 -1.01 -3.20 9.88
CA SER A 22 -1.57 -3.80 11.09
C SER A 22 -1.22 -3.03 12.38
N GLU A 23 -0.13 -2.26 12.38
CA GLU A 23 0.36 -1.54 13.56
C GLU A 23 -0.51 -0.30 13.89
N ASP A 24 -0.93 -0.15 15.14
CA ASP A 24 -1.86 0.93 15.56
C ASP A 24 -1.25 2.34 15.56
N LYS A 25 0.07 2.44 15.39
CA LYS A 25 0.83 3.71 15.42
C LYS A 25 0.65 4.54 14.15
N TYR A 26 0.24 3.93 13.04
CA TYR A 26 0.01 4.65 11.78
C TYR A 26 -1.45 5.08 11.70
N LYS A 27 -1.68 6.34 11.27
CA LYS A 27 -3.02 6.92 11.08
C LYS A 27 -3.30 7.37 9.64
N ALA A 28 -2.28 7.34 8.79
CA ALA A 28 -2.37 7.68 7.39
C ALA A 28 -1.53 6.71 6.55
N PHE A 29 -2.09 6.29 5.42
CA PHE A 29 -1.37 5.57 4.37
C PHE A 29 -1.48 6.36 3.08
N VAL A 30 -0.35 6.90 2.62
CA VAL A 30 -0.26 7.72 1.41
C VAL A 30 0.51 6.93 0.35
N ILE A 31 -0.12 6.73 -0.81
CA ILE A 31 0.45 6.02 -1.95
C ILE A 31 0.67 7.03 -3.06
N VAL A 32 1.90 7.11 -3.55
CA VAL A 32 2.24 7.87 -4.75
C VAL A 32 2.94 6.90 -5.69
N SER A 33 2.29 6.57 -6.80
CA SER A 33 2.81 5.60 -7.76
C SER A 33 2.50 6.02 -9.19
N ALA A 34 3.41 5.77 -10.12
CA ALA A 34 3.14 5.98 -11.55
C ALA A 34 2.09 4.98 -12.07
N PHE A 35 2.19 3.71 -11.64
CA PHE A 35 1.32 2.61 -12.07
C PHE A 35 0.88 1.75 -10.88
N ALA A 36 -0.27 1.10 -11.00
CA ALA A 36 -0.82 0.17 -10.01
C ALA A 36 -1.44 -1.03 -10.72
N LYS A 37 -0.95 -2.24 -10.50
CA LYS A 37 -1.51 -3.45 -11.12
C LYS A 37 -2.56 -4.09 -10.21
N ASN A 38 -3.63 -4.64 -10.78
CA ASN A 38 -4.70 -5.33 -10.02
C ASN A 38 -4.17 -6.35 -9.01
N SER A 39 -3.18 -7.17 -9.38
CA SER A 39 -2.60 -8.16 -8.47
C SER A 39 -1.92 -7.52 -7.25
N GLY A 40 -1.33 -6.33 -7.39
CA GLY A 40 -0.75 -5.58 -6.28
C GLY A 40 -1.82 -4.95 -5.39
N VAL A 41 -2.87 -4.38 -6.00
CA VAL A 41 -4.01 -3.78 -5.28
C VAL A 41 -4.77 -4.84 -4.47
N LEU A 42 -5.15 -5.96 -5.12
CA LEU A 42 -5.88 -7.05 -4.49
C LEU A 42 -5.10 -7.69 -3.35
N ARG A 43 -3.77 -7.76 -3.47
CA ARG A 43 -2.91 -8.26 -2.39
C ARG A 43 -2.96 -7.42 -1.12
N LEU A 44 -3.17 -6.11 -1.24
CA LEU A 44 -3.23 -5.18 -0.11
C LEU A 44 -4.66 -4.88 0.33
N LYS A 45 -5.68 -5.41 -0.36
CA LYS A 45 -7.09 -5.01 -0.18
C LYS A 45 -7.57 -5.15 1.25
N ASP A 46 -7.34 -6.31 1.86
CA ASP A 46 -7.88 -6.62 3.19
C ASP A 46 -7.17 -5.80 4.27
N SER A 47 -5.85 -5.68 4.21
CA SER A 47 -5.09 -4.87 5.16
C SER A 47 -5.40 -3.37 5.04
N ILE A 48 -5.63 -2.86 3.83
CA ILE A 48 -6.09 -1.47 3.62
C ILE A 48 -7.49 -1.27 4.21
N LYS A 49 -8.39 -2.24 4.04
CA LYS A 49 -9.75 -2.18 4.60
C LYS A 49 -9.70 -2.15 6.13
N GLU A 50 -8.97 -3.07 6.75
CA GLU A 50 -8.78 -3.11 8.20
C GLU A 50 -8.14 -1.82 8.73
N PHE A 51 -7.13 -1.29 8.04
CA PHE A 51 -6.49 -0.03 8.40
C PHE A 51 -7.48 1.14 8.40
N ARG A 52 -8.35 1.21 7.39
CA ARG A 52 -9.42 2.21 7.30
C ARG A 52 -10.43 2.08 8.44
N ASP A 53 -10.83 0.85 8.76
CA ASP A 53 -11.84 0.56 9.78
C ASP A 53 -11.35 0.99 11.18
N LYS A 54 -10.03 1.11 11.39
CA LYS A 54 -9.40 1.77 12.56
C LYS A 54 -9.47 3.30 12.55
N SER A 55 -10.38 3.90 11.76
CA SER A 55 -10.51 5.35 11.54
C SER A 55 -9.28 6.03 10.91
N SER A 56 -8.47 5.29 10.16
CA SER A 56 -7.28 5.81 9.49
C SER A 56 -7.60 6.38 8.10
N LYS A 57 -6.75 7.29 7.62
CA LYS A 57 -6.89 7.93 6.31
C LYS A 57 -6.07 7.20 5.25
N ILE A 58 -6.63 7.00 4.06
CA ILE A 58 -5.93 6.45 2.90
C ILE A 58 -6.02 7.47 1.77
N GLN A 59 -4.89 7.77 1.13
CA GLN A 59 -4.81 8.61 -0.06
C GLN A 59 -3.92 7.92 -1.09
N ALA A 60 -4.38 7.89 -2.34
CA ALA A 60 -3.62 7.30 -3.45
C ALA A 60 -3.61 8.26 -4.63
N PHE A 61 -2.41 8.57 -5.11
CA PHE A 61 -2.15 9.35 -6.32
C PHE A 61 -1.50 8.41 -7.33
N ILE A 62 -2.27 8.02 -8.35
CA ILE A 62 -1.83 7.10 -9.40
C ILE A 62 -1.69 7.88 -10.71
N GLY A 63 -0.49 7.90 -11.28
CA GLY A 63 -0.13 8.82 -12.35
C GLY A 63 -0.76 8.51 -13.70
N ILE A 64 -0.65 7.27 -14.19
CA ILE A 64 -1.10 6.90 -15.54
C ILE A 64 -1.94 5.63 -15.46
N ASP A 65 -3.17 5.70 -15.96
CA ASP A 65 -3.95 4.51 -16.27
C ASP A 65 -3.55 4.00 -17.66
N ALA A 66 -2.66 3.00 -17.70
CA ALA A 66 -2.16 2.38 -18.92
C ALA A 66 -3.03 1.21 -19.42
N HIS A 67 -4.35 1.25 -19.19
CA HIS A 67 -5.30 0.16 -19.52
C HIS A 67 -5.02 -1.19 -18.82
N GLY A 68 -4.13 -1.22 -17.82
CA GLY A 68 -3.82 -2.39 -16.97
C GLY A 68 -3.89 -2.08 -15.47
N THR A 69 -4.46 -0.93 -15.16
CA THR A 69 -4.35 -0.19 -13.90
C THR A 69 -5.69 0.02 -13.20
N SER A 70 -6.78 -0.19 -13.94
CA SER A 70 -8.16 -0.04 -13.48
C SER A 70 -9.01 -1.21 -13.99
N TYR A 71 -9.50 -2.04 -13.07
CA TYR A 71 -10.84 -2.66 -13.13
C TYR A 71 -11.47 -2.51 -11.74
#